data_AF-A0A1Q4D4I2-F1
#
_entry.id   AF-A0A1Q4D4I2-F1
#
_cell.length_a   1.000
_cell.length_b   1.000
_cell.length_c   1.000
_cell.angle_alpha   90.00
_cell.angle_beta   90.00
_cell.angle_gamma   90.00
#
_symmetry.space_group_name_H-M   'P 1'
#
loop_
_entity.id
_entity.type
_entity.pdbx_description
1 polymer ?
#
loop_
_entity_poly.entity_id
_entity_poly.type
_entity_poly.pdbx_seq_one_letter_code
_entity_poly.pdbx_strand_id
1 'polypeptide(L)'
;MLIGLLSALLAMVLNSGAGLLQSEATRRVRRRRPLVLQPRYLAGLVVDALGWVCTVVALRHLPVFAVQAVLGGSIVLTALAARRLFDSVLRPVDRVAIGACVTGLALIAASAGDDRPSAVSAVAYVVLSVALVGLAVAAVLVWRGERSWPLAVVAGLGFGGTSLAVRAVQDPDGPLGLLTQPAPYLVVLFGAVGLASYSRALVVGSVSNVTAVFLVTEVLVPGLVGIALLGDAVRAGWRVPLTVGLVVAVAGVVVLARSPAQAPPKPRRVR
;
A
#
# COMPACT_ATOMS: atom_id res chain seq x y z
N MET A 1 9.62 -0.89 18.96
CA MET A 1 9.94 -1.48 17.64
C MET A 1 9.27 -2.83 17.38
N LEU A 2 9.38 -3.83 18.27
CA LEU A 2 8.83 -5.18 18.03
C LEU A 2 7.32 -5.18 17.69
N ILE A 3 6.50 -4.46 18.46
CA ILE A 3 5.06 -4.31 18.19
C ILE A 3 4.83 -3.77 16.78
N GLY A 4 5.52 -2.70 16.40
CA GLY A 4 5.41 -2.12 15.06
C GLY A 4 5.80 -3.07 13.93
N LEU A 5 6.89 -3.84 14.10
CA LEU A 5 7.34 -4.82 13.12
C LEU A 5 6.33 -5.97 12.98
N LEU A 6 5.85 -6.52 14.10
CA LEU A 6 4.84 -7.57 14.09
C LEU A 6 3.54 -7.10 13.45
N SER A 7 3.08 -5.89 13.77
CA SER A 7 1.89 -5.29 13.15
C SER A 7 2.09 -5.05 11.65
N ALA A 8 3.25 -4.58 11.21
CA ALA A 8 3.55 -4.39 9.78
C ALA A 8 3.58 -5.72 9.02
N LEU A 9 4.20 -6.75 9.58
CA LEU A 9 4.25 -8.09 8.99
C LEU A 9 2.85 -8.72 8.93
N LEU A 10 2.07 -8.56 9.99
CA LEU A 10 0.68 -9.02 10.02
C LEU A 10 -0.16 -8.29 8.97
N ALA A 11 -0.01 -6.97 8.84
CA ALA A 11 -0.67 -6.18 7.80
C ALA A 11 -0.30 -6.69 6.39
N MET A 12 0.98 -6.96 6.14
CA MET A 12 1.46 -7.50 4.86
C MET A 12 0.80 -8.85 4.52
N VAL A 13 0.67 -9.74 5.50
CA VAL A 13 0.01 -11.05 5.33
C VAL A 13 -1.50 -10.89 5.09
N LEU A 14 -2.17 -10.05 5.89
CA LEU A 14 -3.60 -9.79 5.77
C LEU A 14 -3.93 -9.17 4.41
N ASN A 15 -3.18 -8.17 3.97
CA ASN A 15 -3.39 -7.53 2.66
C ASN A 15 -3.21 -8.53 1.50
N SER A 16 -2.21 -9.41 1.57
CA SER A 16 -2.04 -10.48 0.57
C SER A 16 -3.23 -11.46 0.58
N GLY A 17 -3.68 -11.88 1.77
CA GLY A 17 -4.85 -12.75 1.94
C GLY A 17 -6.16 -12.13 1.45
N ALA A 18 -6.40 -10.85 1.75
CA ALA A 18 -7.55 -10.08 1.27
C ALA A 18 -7.59 -10.03 -0.26
N GLY A 19 -6.45 -9.70 -0.88
CA GLY A 19 -6.32 -9.68 -2.34
C GLY A 19 -6.63 -11.04 -2.97
N LEU A 20 -6.14 -12.14 -2.38
CA LEU A 20 -6.43 -13.50 -2.84
C LEU A 20 -7.93 -13.84 -2.71
N LEU A 21 -8.56 -13.57 -1.56
CA LEU A 21 -10.00 -13.83 -1.33
C LEU A 21 -10.89 -13.03 -2.30
N GLN A 22 -10.58 -11.76 -2.51
CA GLN A 22 -11.31 -10.90 -3.44
C GLN A 22 -11.11 -11.35 -4.90
N SER A 23 -9.90 -11.78 -5.26
CA SER A 23 -9.61 -12.35 -6.59
C SER A 23 -10.34 -13.67 -6.85
N GLU A 24 -10.58 -14.48 -5.81
CA GLU A 24 -11.36 -15.72 -5.95
C GLU A 24 -12.86 -15.44 -6.02
N ALA A 25 -13.35 -14.45 -5.28
CA ALA A 25 -14.74 -14.00 -5.33
C ALA A 25 -15.12 -13.51 -6.74
N THR A 26 -14.26 -12.70 -7.37
CA THR A 26 -14.50 -12.22 -8.75
C THR A 26 -14.59 -13.35 -9.78
N ARG A 27 -13.97 -14.52 -9.54
CA ARG A 27 -14.09 -15.72 -10.41
C ARG A 27 -15.42 -16.45 -10.28
N ARG A 28 -16.07 -16.37 -9.11
CA ARG A 28 -17.31 -17.12 -8.81
C ARG A 28 -18.57 -16.31 -9.12
N VAL A 29 -18.44 -15.16 -9.78
CA VAL A 29 -19.55 -14.33 -10.23
C VAL A 29 -20.39 -15.08 -11.27
N ARG A 30 -21.34 -15.87 -10.79
CA ARG A 30 -22.50 -16.29 -11.57
C ARG A 30 -23.39 -15.05 -11.77
N ARG A 31 -23.88 -14.85 -13.00
CA ARG A 31 -24.70 -13.71 -13.51
C ARG A 31 -25.91 -13.26 -12.64
N ARG A 32 -26.20 -13.88 -11.49
CA ARG A 32 -27.43 -13.67 -10.70
C ARG A 32 -27.23 -13.10 -9.28
N ARG A 33 -26.01 -12.85 -8.79
CA ARG A 33 -25.81 -12.18 -7.48
C ARG A 33 -24.81 -11.02 -7.57
N PRO A 34 -25.11 -9.86 -6.98
CA PRO A 34 -24.16 -8.76 -6.83
C PRO A 34 -22.87 -9.22 -6.17
N LEU A 35 -21.71 -8.75 -6.66
CA LEU A 35 -20.38 -9.08 -6.12
C LEU A 35 -20.28 -8.73 -4.61
N VAL A 36 -20.89 -7.61 -4.21
CA VAL A 36 -20.93 -7.11 -2.83
C VAL A 36 -21.67 -8.04 -1.85
N LEU A 37 -22.49 -8.97 -2.34
CA LEU A 37 -23.20 -9.95 -1.51
C LEU A 37 -22.48 -11.30 -1.46
N GLN A 38 -21.29 -11.42 -2.05
CA GLN A 38 -20.52 -12.65 -1.97
C GLN A 38 -19.78 -12.71 -0.63
N PRO A 39 -19.97 -13.78 0.17
CA PRO A 39 -19.38 -13.88 1.50
C PRO A 39 -17.84 -13.85 1.47
N ARG A 40 -17.22 -14.32 0.38
CA ARG A 40 -15.75 -14.26 0.21
C ARG A 40 -15.23 -12.86 -0.10
N TYR A 41 -16.01 -12.06 -0.82
CA TYR A 41 -15.67 -10.66 -1.07
C TYR A 41 -15.76 -9.85 0.23
N LEU A 42 -16.84 -10.05 0.99
CA LEU A 42 -17.02 -9.45 2.32
C LEU A 42 -15.93 -9.90 3.31
N ALA A 43 -15.60 -11.18 3.33
CA ALA A 43 -14.49 -11.69 4.14
C ALA A 43 -13.16 -11.02 3.75
N GLY A 44 -12.89 -10.88 2.45
CA GLY A 44 -11.72 -10.16 1.96
C GLY A 44 -11.69 -8.70 2.43
N LEU A 45 -12.84 -8.02 2.42
CA LEU A 45 -12.96 -6.63 2.90
C LEU A 45 -12.74 -6.50 4.42
N VAL A 46 -13.21 -7.47 5.21
CA VAL A 46 -12.92 -7.54 6.66
C VAL A 46 -11.43 -7.76 6.91
N VAL A 47 -10.80 -8.68 6.18
CA VAL A 47 -9.36 -8.94 6.28
C VAL A 47 -8.55 -7.70 5.90
N ASP A 48 -8.98 -6.97 4.86
CA ASP A 48 -8.34 -5.72 4.43
C ASP A 48 -8.44 -4.63 5.50
N ALA A 49 -9.63 -4.47 6.12
CA ALA A 49 -9.81 -3.55 7.23
C ALA A 49 -8.92 -3.90 8.43
N LEU A 50 -8.78 -5.19 8.77
CA LEU A 50 -7.87 -5.64 9.83
C LEU A 50 -6.40 -5.36 9.46
N GLY A 51 -6.01 -5.56 8.20
CA GLY A 51 -4.69 -5.22 7.68
C GLY A 51 -4.39 -3.73 7.78
N TRP A 52 -5.38 -2.90 7.49
CA TRP A 52 -5.29 -1.45 7.64
C TRP A 52 -5.12 -1.03 9.11
N VAL A 53 -5.88 -1.61 10.04
CA VAL A 53 -5.70 -1.36 11.49
C VAL A 53 -4.29 -1.75 11.93
N CYS A 54 -3.76 -2.88 11.47
CA CYS A 54 -2.39 -3.28 11.74
C CYS A 54 -1.37 -2.29 11.17
N THR A 55 -1.63 -1.73 9.99
CA THR A 55 -0.82 -0.65 9.39
C THR A 55 -0.83 0.60 10.26
N VAL A 56 -2.00 1.01 10.76
CA VAL A 56 -2.14 2.14 11.67
C VAL A 56 -1.29 1.93 12.93
N VAL A 57 -1.41 0.76 13.56
CA VAL A 57 -0.61 0.39 14.74
C VAL A 57 0.88 0.41 14.40
N ALA A 58 1.30 -0.10 13.23
CA ALA A 58 2.69 -0.08 12.80
C ALA A 58 3.23 1.35 12.64
N LEU A 59 2.46 2.26 12.02
CA LEU A 59 2.82 3.67 11.84
C LEU A 59 2.94 4.42 13.17
N ARG A 60 2.26 3.95 14.23
CA ARG A 60 2.45 4.44 15.60
C ARG A 60 3.76 3.96 16.25
N HIS A 61 4.58 3.15 15.59
CA HIS A 61 5.79 2.60 16.20
C HIS A 61 7.01 2.62 15.27
N LEU A 62 6.80 2.76 13.96
CA LEU A 62 7.84 2.72 12.93
C LEU A 62 7.73 3.93 11.99
N PRO A 63 8.84 4.36 11.40
CA PRO A 63 8.85 5.32 10.29
C PRO A 63 7.94 4.89 9.14
N VAL A 64 7.36 5.86 8.43
CA VAL A 64 6.45 5.61 7.31
C VAL A 64 7.15 4.76 6.26
N PHE A 65 8.38 5.12 5.88
CA PHE A 65 9.13 4.37 4.87
C PHE A 65 9.38 2.91 5.25
N ALA A 66 9.57 2.60 6.53
CA ALA A 66 9.78 1.25 7.00
C ALA A 66 8.48 0.43 6.93
N VAL A 67 7.34 1.02 7.32
CA VAL A 67 6.03 0.38 7.17
C VAL A 67 5.70 0.15 5.70
N GLN A 68 5.91 1.16 4.86
CA GLN A 68 5.67 1.06 3.41
C GLN A 68 6.55 -0.01 2.76
N ALA A 69 7.81 -0.12 3.17
CA ALA A 69 8.68 -1.20 2.74
C ALA A 69 8.09 -2.58 3.06
N VAL A 70 7.67 -2.81 4.30
CA VAL A 70 7.05 -4.09 4.69
C VAL A 70 5.77 -4.35 3.89
N LEU A 71 4.89 -3.35 3.74
CA LEU A 71 3.66 -3.50 2.95
C LEU A 71 3.93 -3.82 1.48
N GLY A 72 4.97 -3.24 0.87
CA GLY A 72 5.42 -3.58 -0.49
C GLY A 72 5.82 -5.06 -0.64
N GLY A 73 6.24 -5.71 0.44
CA GLY A 73 6.51 -7.15 0.50
C GLY A 73 5.28 -8.04 0.27
N SER A 74 4.06 -7.50 0.37
CA SER A 74 2.82 -8.25 0.10
C SER A 74 2.75 -8.78 -1.34
N ILE A 75 3.39 -8.11 -2.30
CA ILE A 75 3.48 -8.55 -3.71
C ILE A 75 4.29 -9.86 -3.80
N VAL A 76 5.37 -9.95 -3.03
CA VAL A 76 6.19 -11.16 -2.94
C VAL A 76 5.39 -12.29 -2.30
N LEU A 77 4.70 -12.02 -1.19
CA LEU A 77 3.84 -13.02 -0.55
C LEU A 77 2.74 -13.51 -1.49
N THR A 78 2.11 -12.60 -2.23
CA THR A 78 1.04 -12.93 -3.18
C THR A 78 1.58 -13.80 -4.32
N ALA A 79 2.78 -13.50 -4.86
CA ALA A 79 3.42 -14.33 -5.88
C ALA A 79 3.77 -15.74 -5.36
N LEU A 80 4.30 -15.83 -4.13
CA LEU A 80 4.65 -17.10 -3.50
C LEU A 80 3.41 -17.95 -3.16
N ALA A 81 2.36 -17.30 -2.66
CA ALA A 81 1.07 -17.93 -2.42
C ALA A 81 0.46 -18.43 -3.73
N ALA A 82 0.47 -17.62 -4.79
CA ALA A 82 -0.03 -18.04 -6.10
C ALA A 82 0.72 -19.27 -6.64
N ARG A 83 2.04 -19.34 -6.47
CA ARG A 83 2.83 -20.55 -6.79
C ARG A 83 2.36 -21.78 -6.01
N ARG A 84 2.17 -21.64 -4.69
CA ARG A 84 1.78 -22.77 -3.83
C ARG A 84 0.34 -23.24 -4.04
N LEU A 85 -0.59 -22.31 -4.27
CA LEU A 85 -2.01 -22.64 -4.42
C LEU A 85 -2.36 -23.11 -5.84
N PHE A 86 -1.62 -22.69 -6.86
CA PHE A 86 -1.98 -22.91 -8.27
C PHE A 86 -0.91 -23.66 -9.08
N ASP A 87 0.13 -24.21 -8.45
CA ASP A 87 1.26 -24.90 -9.09
C ASP A 87 1.90 -24.10 -10.25
N SER A 88 1.88 -22.77 -10.16
CA SER A 88 2.42 -21.93 -11.22
C SER A 88 3.95 -21.92 -11.20
N VAL A 89 4.55 -22.06 -12.38
CA VAL A 89 6.01 -22.04 -12.52
C VAL A 89 6.51 -20.61 -12.44
N LEU A 90 7.30 -20.28 -11.40
CA LEU A 90 7.97 -18.99 -11.29
C LEU A 90 9.11 -18.90 -12.31
N ARG A 91 9.06 -17.87 -13.15
CA ARG A 91 10.13 -17.58 -14.09
C ARG A 91 11.41 -17.28 -13.29
N PRO A 92 12.61 -17.58 -13.84
CA PRO A 92 13.86 -17.20 -13.18
C PRO A 92 13.91 -15.70 -12.83
N VAL A 93 13.38 -14.86 -13.73
CA VAL A 93 13.25 -13.41 -13.54
C VAL A 93 12.37 -13.07 -12.33
N ASP A 94 11.25 -13.77 -12.11
CA ASP A 94 10.37 -13.53 -10.95
C ASP A 94 11.08 -13.90 -9.64
N ARG A 95 11.89 -14.97 -9.64
CA ARG A 95 12.67 -15.39 -8.47
C ARG A 95 13.76 -14.36 -8.11
N VAL A 96 14.47 -13.85 -9.11
CA VAL A 96 15.45 -12.77 -8.91
C VAL A 96 14.75 -11.51 -8.41
N ALA A 97 13.60 -11.15 -8.97
CA ALA A 97 12.83 -9.99 -8.53
C ALA A 97 12.31 -10.13 -7.10
N ILE A 98 11.88 -11.34 -6.68
CA ILE A 98 11.55 -11.64 -5.28
C ILE A 98 12.77 -11.42 -4.38
N GLY A 99 13.93 -11.98 -4.75
CA GLY A 99 15.17 -11.80 -3.99
C GLY A 99 15.54 -10.32 -3.86
N ALA A 100 15.51 -9.59 -4.97
CA ALA A 100 15.74 -8.14 -5.02
C ALA A 100 14.78 -7.38 -4.09
N CYS A 101 13.47 -7.66 -4.15
CA CYS A 101 12.51 -7.07 -3.23
C CYS A 101 12.88 -7.36 -1.78
N VAL A 102 13.06 -8.62 -1.40
CA VAL A 102 13.38 -8.99 -0.01
C VAL A 102 14.65 -8.29 0.48
N THR A 103 15.71 -8.27 -0.33
CA THR A 103 16.97 -7.59 0.02
C THR A 103 16.78 -6.06 0.11
N GLY A 104 16.09 -5.45 -0.84
CA GLY A 104 15.83 -4.02 -0.86
C GLY A 104 14.99 -3.58 0.34
N LEU A 105 13.93 -4.33 0.66
CA LEU A 105 13.09 -4.10 1.83
C LEU A 105 13.86 -4.28 3.14
N ALA A 106 14.75 -5.29 3.23
CA ALA A 106 15.61 -5.48 4.39
C ALA A 106 16.58 -4.31 4.59
N LEU A 107 17.18 -3.78 3.52
CA LEU A 107 18.05 -2.60 3.58
C LEU A 107 17.29 -1.35 4.02
N ILE A 108 16.08 -1.13 3.47
CA ILE A 108 15.21 -0.01 3.87
C ILE A 108 14.85 -0.14 5.36
N ALA A 109 14.40 -1.32 5.81
CA ALA A 109 14.05 -1.54 7.21
C ALA A 109 15.26 -1.36 8.15
N ALA A 110 16.45 -1.86 7.78
CA ALA A 110 17.68 -1.71 8.55
C ALA A 110 18.20 -0.26 8.61
N SER A 111 17.77 0.59 7.67
CA SER A 111 18.11 2.01 7.66
C SER A 111 17.24 2.86 8.60
N ALA A 112 16.16 2.30 9.17
CA ALA A 112 15.31 2.98 10.14
C ALA A 112 16.10 3.36 11.40
N GLY A 113 16.07 4.65 11.74
CA GLY A 113 16.58 5.16 13.01
C GLY A 113 15.56 5.01 14.13
N ASP A 114 16.05 5.03 15.37
CA ASP A 114 15.23 4.87 16.58
C ASP A 114 14.53 6.17 17.02
N ASP A 115 14.99 7.31 16.50
CA ASP A 115 14.50 8.62 16.92
C ASP A 115 13.13 8.94 16.33
N ARG A 116 12.18 9.18 17.23
CA ARG A 116 10.88 9.76 16.89
C ARG A 116 10.99 11.28 17.01
N PRO A 117 10.61 12.05 15.97
CA PRO A 117 10.47 13.49 16.13
C PRO A 117 9.44 13.79 17.23
N SER A 118 9.82 14.66 18.16
CA SER A 118 9.07 14.97 19.40
C SER A 118 7.82 15.82 19.19
N ALA A 119 7.64 16.42 18.00
CA ALA A 119 6.39 17.05 17.61
C ALA A 119 6.27 17.14 16.09
N VAL A 120 5.15 16.67 15.54
CA VAL A 120 4.80 16.95 14.15
C VAL A 120 4.41 18.43 14.06
N SER A 121 5.12 19.19 13.22
CA SER A 121 4.95 20.64 13.13
C SER A 121 3.63 21.03 12.45
N ALA A 122 3.11 22.23 12.76
CA ALA A 122 1.95 22.79 12.06
C ALA A 122 2.13 22.83 10.53
N VAL A 123 3.39 22.94 10.06
CA VAL A 123 3.76 22.88 8.65
C VAL A 123 3.38 21.55 8.02
N ALA A 124 3.54 20.42 8.71
CA ALA A 124 3.16 19.11 8.17
C ALA A 124 1.65 19.04 7.87
N TYR A 125 0.80 19.60 8.75
CA TYR A 125 -0.65 19.67 8.52
C TYR A 125 -1.02 20.56 7.34
N VAL A 126 -0.36 21.70 7.19
CA VAL A 126 -0.57 22.58 6.03
C VAL A 126 -0.17 21.87 4.75
N VAL A 127 1.01 21.23 4.71
CA VAL A 127 1.49 20.53 3.52
C VAL A 127 0.58 19.35 3.17
N LEU A 128 0.14 18.55 4.16
CA LEU A 128 -0.81 17.46 3.92
C LEU A 128 -2.17 17.97 3.43
N SER A 129 -2.65 19.09 3.95
CA SER A 129 -3.92 19.69 3.50
C SER A 129 -3.82 20.22 2.07
N VAL A 130 -2.74 20.91 1.72
CA VAL A 130 -2.48 21.39 0.35
C VAL A 130 -2.32 20.20 -0.61
N ALA A 131 -1.60 19.15 -0.19
CA ALA A 131 -1.45 17.93 -0.97
C ALA A 131 -2.81 17.23 -1.20
N LEU A 132 -3.68 17.20 -0.20
CA LEU A 132 -5.04 16.66 -0.33
C LEU A 132 -5.87 17.45 -1.34
N VAL A 133 -5.85 18.78 -1.26
CA VAL A 133 -6.57 19.65 -2.22
C VAL A 133 -6.02 19.44 -3.63
N GLY A 134 -4.70 19.46 -3.80
CA GLY A 134 -4.06 19.20 -5.10
C GLY A 134 -4.40 17.81 -5.64
N LEU A 135 -4.45 16.80 -4.79
CA LEU A 135 -4.82 15.44 -5.15
C LEU A 135 -6.30 15.34 -5.57
N ALA A 136 -7.21 16.01 -4.85
CA ALA A 136 -8.61 16.06 -5.21
C ALA A 136 -8.83 16.77 -6.57
N VAL A 137 -8.12 17.88 -6.81
CA VAL A 137 -8.13 18.56 -8.12
C VAL A 137 -7.60 17.63 -9.22
N ALA A 138 -6.46 16.98 -8.98
CA ALA A 138 -5.91 16.00 -9.93
C ALA A 138 -6.91 14.88 -10.23
N ALA A 139 -7.58 14.34 -9.20
CA ALA A 139 -8.61 13.31 -9.35
C ALA A 139 -9.74 13.78 -10.27
N VAL A 140 -10.25 15.01 -10.09
CA VAL A 140 -11.29 15.61 -10.94
C VAL A 140 -10.81 15.77 -12.39
N LEU A 141 -9.59 16.28 -12.59
CA LEU A 141 -9.01 16.49 -13.92
C LEU A 141 -8.85 15.19 -14.71
N VAL A 142 -8.47 14.10 -14.04
CA VAL A 142 -8.25 12.80 -14.70
C VAL A 142 -9.50 11.91 -14.71
N TRP A 143 -10.59 12.30 -14.01
CA TRP A 143 -11.78 11.46 -13.79
C TRP A 143 -12.46 10.98 -15.07
N ARG A 144 -12.51 11.87 -16.07
CA ARG A 144 -13.13 11.61 -17.39
C ARG A 144 -12.17 11.02 -18.41
N GLY A 145 -10.90 10.81 -18.05
CA GLY A 145 -9.92 10.19 -18.94
C GLY A 145 -10.23 8.73 -19.23
N GLU A 146 -9.77 8.27 -20.40
CA GLU A 146 -9.85 6.85 -20.80
C GLU A 146 -8.67 6.02 -20.27
N ARG A 147 -7.60 6.68 -19.84
CA ARG A 147 -6.39 6.04 -19.32
C ARG A 147 -6.57 5.72 -17.84
N SER A 148 -6.25 4.49 -17.44
CA SER A 148 -6.37 4.01 -16.06
C SER A 148 -5.21 4.39 -15.15
N TRP A 149 -3.99 4.54 -15.71
CA TRP A 149 -2.79 4.80 -14.92
C TRP A 149 -2.81 6.12 -14.11
N PRO A 150 -3.37 7.26 -14.59
CA PRO A 150 -3.39 8.48 -13.79
C PRO A 150 -4.27 8.34 -12.54
N LEU A 151 -5.44 7.70 -12.70
CA LEU A 151 -6.33 7.39 -11.58
C LEU A 151 -5.69 6.41 -10.60
N ALA A 152 -4.89 5.46 -11.08
CA ALA A 152 -4.12 4.55 -10.22
C ALA A 152 -3.02 5.28 -9.42
N VAL A 153 -2.35 6.28 -10.02
CA VAL A 153 -1.40 7.16 -9.31
C VAL A 153 -2.13 7.97 -8.24
N VAL A 154 -3.24 8.62 -8.59
CA VAL A 154 -4.06 9.38 -7.63
C VAL A 154 -4.54 8.49 -6.49
N ALA A 155 -4.95 7.26 -6.80
CA ALA A 155 -5.31 6.26 -5.81
C ALA A 155 -4.16 5.98 -4.84
N GLY A 156 -2.96 5.67 -5.37
CA GLY A 156 -1.79 5.35 -4.55
C GLY A 156 -1.36 6.52 -3.68
N LEU A 157 -1.39 7.74 -4.21
CA LEU A 157 -1.14 8.96 -3.43
C LEU A 157 -2.21 9.19 -2.36
N GLY A 158 -3.47 8.86 -2.64
CA GLY A 158 -4.56 8.94 -1.67
C GLY A 158 -4.31 8.02 -0.48
N PHE A 159 -4.13 6.72 -0.73
CA PHE A 159 -3.83 5.76 0.33
C PHE A 159 -2.49 6.04 1.04
N GLY A 160 -1.47 6.45 0.30
CA GLY A 160 -0.20 6.91 0.88
C GLY A 160 -0.36 8.13 1.79
N GLY A 161 -1.21 9.08 1.39
CA GLY A 161 -1.59 10.24 2.19
C GLY A 161 -2.27 9.85 3.52
N THR A 162 -3.05 8.76 3.54
CA THR A 162 -3.60 8.22 4.80
C THR A 162 -2.49 7.78 5.75
N SER A 163 -1.44 7.14 5.23
CA SER A 163 -0.30 6.69 6.06
C SER A 163 0.47 7.88 6.64
N LEU A 164 0.67 8.93 5.85
CA LEU A 164 1.29 10.17 6.32
C LEU A 164 0.42 10.88 7.37
N ALA A 165 -0.90 10.94 7.16
CA ALA A 165 -1.84 11.55 8.09
C ALA A 165 -1.93 10.77 9.41
N VAL A 166 -1.93 9.42 9.38
CA VAL A 166 -1.85 8.57 10.58
C VAL A 166 -0.56 8.83 11.36
N ARG A 167 0.57 8.97 10.66
CA ARG A 167 1.85 9.30 11.28
C ARG A 167 1.82 10.69 11.93
N ALA A 168 1.09 11.63 11.32
CA ALA A 168 0.93 12.98 11.83
C ALA A 168 0.07 13.09 13.11
N VAL A 169 -0.76 12.07 13.41
CA VAL A 169 -1.59 12.04 14.63
C VAL A 169 -0.71 12.24 15.87
N GLN A 170 -1.07 13.19 16.72
CA GLN A 170 -0.40 13.40 18.00
C GLN A 170 -1.07 12.54 19.07
N ASP A 171 -0.35 12.19 20.14
CA ASP A 171 -0.94 11.40 21.24
C ASP A 171 -2.14 12.16 21.83
N PRO A 172 -3.38 11.65 21.66
CA PRO A 172 -4.57 12.36 22.08
C PRO A 172 -4.82 12.13 23.58
N ASP A 173 -5.41 13.12 24.25
CA ASP A 173 -5.93 12.98 25.62
C ASP A 173 -7.24 12.18 25.62
N GLY A 174 -7.14 10.90 25.24
CA GLY A 174 -8.27 9.96 25.12
C GLY A 174 -8.95 9.93 23.74
N PRO A 175 -9.95 9.05 23.54
CA PRO A 175 -10.54 8.78 22.22
C PRO A 175 -11.24 10.00 21.59
N LEU A 176 -11.87 10.84 22.42
CA LEU A 176 -12.53 12.06 21.95
C LEU A 176 -11.53 13.15 21.54
N GLY A 177 -10.32 13.12 22.11
CA GLY A 177 -9.22 14.01 21.72
C GLY A 177 -8.71 13.77 20.29
N LEU A 178 -9.08 12.65 19.65
CA LEU A 178 -8.80 12.46 18.22
C LEU A 178 -9.67 13.39 17.35
N LEU A 179 -10.91 13.66 17.76
CA LEU A 179 -11.84 14.47 16.97
C LEU A 179 -11.46 15.96 16.93
N THR A 180 -10.64 16.42 17.86
CA THR A 180 -10.13 17.80 17.86
C THR A 180 -8.91 17.97 16.95
N GLN A 181 -8.27 16.87 16.54
CA GLN A 181 -7.10 16.91 15.68
C GLN A 181 -7.50 16.90 14.19
N PRO A 182 -6.74 17.59 13.31
CA PRO A 182 -6.99 17.55 11.87
C PRO A 182 -6.63 16.20 11.22
N ALA A 183 -5.73 15.42 11.84
CA ALA A 183 -5.19 14.19 11.27
C ALA A 183 -6.26 13.14 10.88
N PRO A 184 -7.24 12.78 11.74
CA PRO A 184 -8.26 11.79 11.37
C PRO A 184 -9.11 12.21 10.18
N TYR A 185 -9.41 13.51 10.04
CA TYR A 185 -10.14 14.03 8.88
C TYR A 185 -9.32 13.90 7.60
N LEU A 186 -8.01 14.19 7.66
CA LEU A 186 -7.11 13.97 6.53
C LEU A 186 -7.06 12.48 6.15
N VAL A 187 -6.99 11.56 7.11
CA VAL A 187 -7.04 10.11 6.85
C VAL A 187 -8.30 9.73 6.08
N VAL A 188 -9.47 10.20 6.52
CA VAL A 188 -10.74 9.90 5.85
C VAL A 188 -10.79 10.49 4.45
N LEU A 189 -10.39 11.75 4.28
CA LEU A 189 -10.48 12.44 2.98
C LEU A 189 -9.48 11.87 1.96
N PHE A 190 -8.23 11.62 2.36
CA PHE A 190 -7.25 10.95 1.51
C PHE A 190 -7.72 9.54 1.12
N GLY A 191 -8.27 8.79 2.08
CA GLY A 191 -8.85 7.47 1.84
C GLY A 191 -10.02 7.52 0.87
N ALA A 192 -10.91 8.49 1.00
CA ALA A 192 -12.06 8.67 0.11
C ALA A 192 -11.63 8.98 -1.33
N VAL A 193 -10.69 9.93 -1.52
CA VAL A 193 -10.13 10.25 -2.85
C VAL A 193 -9.41 9.03 -3.43
N GLY A 194 -8.63 8.34 -2.61
CA GLY A 194 -7.89 7.15 -2.99
C GLY A 194 -8.80 6.02 -3.48
N LEU A 195 -9.81 5.67 -2.67
CA LEU A 195 -10.77 4.61 -2.96
C LEU A 195 -11.62 4.92 -4.20
N ALA A 196 -12.11 6.16 -4.32
CA ALA A 196 -12.89 6.58 -5.48
C ALA A 196 -12.08 6.49 -6.77
N SER A 197 -10.83 6.96 -6.75
CA SER A 197 -9.93 6.93 -7.90
C SER A 197 -9.51 5.49 -8.25
N TYR A 198 -9.24 4.65 -7.26
CA TYR A 198 -8.91 3.23 -7.47
C TYR A 198 -10.07 2.49 -8.14
N SER A 199 -11.27 2.68 -7.61
CA SER A 199 -12.51 2.09 -8.15
C SER A 199 -12.72 2.51 -9.60
N ARG A 200 -12.55 3.80 -9.92
CA ARG A 200 -12.65 4.30 -11.29
C ARG A 200 -11.55 3.75 -12.19
N ALA A 201 -10.31 3.67 -11.71
CA ALA A 201 -9.18 3.11 -12.46
C ALA A 201 -9.44 1.66 -12.89
N LEU A 202 -10.04 0.85 -12.01
CA LEU A 202 -10.43 -0.53 -12.31
C LEU A 202 -11.55 -0.64 -13.35
N VAL A 203 -12.41 0.37 -13.47
CA VAL A 203 -13.48 0.39 -14.50
C VAL A 203 -12.89 0.65 -15.89
N VAL A 204 -11.88 1.52 -16.00
CA VAL A 204 -11.29 1.93 -17.29
C VAL A 204 -9.99 1.17 -17.63
N GLY A 205 -9.54 0.26 -16.76
CA GLY A 205 -8.25 -0.41 -16.91
C GLY A 205 -8.24 -1.86 -16.46
N SER A 206 -7.17 -2.57 -16.83
CA SER A 206 -6.94 -3.92 -16.32
C SER A 206 -6.53 -3.88 -14.85
N VAL A 207 -7.11 -4.76 -14.02
CA VAL A 207 -6.79 -4.90 -12.59
C VAL A 207 -5.28 -4.98 -12.37
N SER A 208 -4.56 -5.83 -13.10
CA SER A 208 -3.11 -6.02 -12.94
C SER A 208 -2.31 -4.72 -13.12
N ASN A 209 -2.54 -3.96 -14.20
CA ASN A 209 -1.83 -2.69 -14.41
C ASN A 209 -2.23 -1.62 -13.39
N VAL A 210 -3.51 -1.54 -13.03
CA VAL A 210 -4.00 -0.56 -12.05
C VAL A 210 -3.39 -0.83 -10.68
N THR A 211 -3.46 -2.06 -10.20
CA THR A 211 -2.89 -2.48 -8.91
C THR A 211 -1.37 -2.31 -8.91
N ALA A 212 -0.68 -2.57 -10.02
CA ALA A 212 0.76 -2.33 -10.14
C ALA A 212 1.14 -0.87 -9.91
N VAL A 213 0.51 0.06 -10.64
CA VAL A 213 0.79 1.49 -10.53
C VAL A 213 0.39 2.03 -9.17
N PHE A 214 -0.77 1.58 -8.66
CA PHE A 214 -1.28 1.89 -7.34
C PHE A 214 -0.27 1.54 -6.24
N LEU A 215 0.15 0.27 -6.15
CA LEU A 215 1.05 -0.21 -5.10
C LEU A 215 2.42 0.49 -5.13
N VAL A 216 2.97 0.71 -6.33
CA VAL A 216 4.24 1.43 -6.49
C VAL A 216 4.12 2.86 -5.95
N THR A 217 3.05 3.55 -6.30
CA THR A 217 2.84 4.94 -5.90
C THR A 217 2.55 5.05 -4.40
N GLU A 218 1.71 4.16 -3.88
CA GLU A 218 1.36 4.06 -2.46
C GLU A 218 2.57 3.78 -1.58
N VAL A 219 3.53 2.96 -2.02
CA VAL A 219 4.70 2.62 -1.20
C VAL A 219 5.78 3.70 -1.30
N LEU A 220 6.10 4.16 -2.51
CA LEU A 220 7.28 5.00 -2.72
C LEU A 220 7.09 6.44 -2.28
N VAL A 221 5.98 7.05 -2.67
CA VAL A 221 5.79 8.48 -2.44
C VAL A 221 5.69 8.79 -0.95
N PRO A 222 4.81 8.16 -0.16
CA PRO A 222 4.75 8.44 1.27
C PRO A 222 6.01 7.97 2.01
N GLY A 223 6.71 6.93 1.54
CA GLY A 223 8.00 6.55 2.12
C GLY A 223 9.03 7.68 2.00
N LEU A 224 9.18 8.25 0.80
CA LEU A 224 10.07 9.39 0.55
C LEU A 224 9.62 10.67 1.28
N VAL A 225 8.31 10.94 1.26
CA VAL A 225 7.73 12.10 1.94
C VAL A 225 7.88 11.99 3.46
N GLY A 226 7.80 10.79 4.03
CA GLY A 226 8.07 10.56 5.46
C GLY A 226 9.47 10.99 5.87
N ILE A 227 10.48 10.64 5.06
CA ILE A 227 11.87 11.04 5.27
C ILE A 227 12.03 12.56 5.13
N ALA A 228 11.40 13.16 4.11
CA ALA A 228 11.60 14.57 3.78
C ALA A 228 10.83 15.55 4.69
N LEU A 229 9.58 15.22 5.06
CA LEU A 229 8.65 16.14 5.74
C LEU A 229 8.35 15.78 7.19
N LEU A 230 8.30 14.49 7.52
CA LEU A 230 7.95 14.04 8.87
C LEU A 230 9.17 13.85 9.77
N GLY A 231 10.38 14.11 9.24
CA GLY A 231 11.63 13.96 9.99
C GLY A 231 11.93 12.51 10.38
N ASP A 232 11.37 11.54 9.65
CA ASP A 232 11.64 10.12 9.91
C ASP A 232 13.16 9.87 9.84
N ALA A 233 13.76 9.52 10.97
CA ALA A 233 15.21 9.40 11.10
C ALA A 233 15.73 8.21 10.29
N VAL A 234 16.69 8.49 9.41
CA VAL A 234 17.52 7.46 8.77
C VAL A 234 18.78 7.32 9.63
N ARG A 235 19.16 6.08 9.96
CA ARG A 235 20.37 5.79 10.74
C ARG A 235 21.59 6.50 10.13
N ALA A 236 22.43 7.10 10.96
CA ALA A 236 23.63 7.80 10.50
C ALA A 236 24.52 6.88 9.63
N GLY A 237 24.90 7.36 8.44
CA GLY A 237 25.68 6.58 7.46
C GLY A 237 24.86 5.65 6.55
N TRP A 238 23.55 5.47 6.76
CA TRP A 238 22.71 4.52 6.01
C TRP A 238 21.98 5.12 4.79
N ARG A 239 22.30 6.36 4.38
CA ARG A 239 21.68 7.01 3.22
C ARG A 239 21.91 6.24 1.91
N VAL A 240 23.11 5.72 1.70
CA VAL A 240 23.47 4.92 0.51
C VAL A 240 22.77 3.55 0.54
N PRO A 241 22.84 2.75 1.62
CA PRO A 241 22.05 1.53 1.75
C PRO A 241 20.55 1.72 1.53
N LEU A 242 19.96 2.80 2.07
CA LEU A 242 18.56 3.13 1.87
C LEU A 242 18.23 3.39 0.40
N THR A 243 19.03 4.21 -0.28
CA THR A 243 18.79 4.54 -1.71
C THR A 243 18.98 3.32 -2.60
N VAL A 244 20.00 2.51 -2.36
CA VAL A 244 20.19 1.22 -3.06
C VAL A 244 19.00 0.29 -2.80
N GLY A 245 18.59 0.15 -1.54
CA GLY A 245 17.46 -0.69 -1.15
C GLY A 245 16.16 -0.27 -1.83
N LEU A 246 15.91 1.04 -1.91
CA LEU A 246 14.76 1.62 -2.61
C LEU A 246 14.80 1.28 -4.10
N VAL A 247 15.90 1.55 -4.79
CA VAL A 247 16.03 1.28 -6.24
C VAL A 247 15.83 -0.21 -6.53
N VAL A 248 16.45 -1.09 -5.74
CA VAL A 248 16.37 -2.54 -5.90
C VAL A 248 14.94 -3.04 -5.64
N ALA A 249 14.28 -2.55 -4.58
CA ALA A 249 12.90 -2.92 -4.26
C ALA A 249 11.93 -2.46 -5.36
N VAL A 250 12.05 -1.23 -5.85
CA VAL A 250 11.22 -0.70 -6.95
C VAL A 250 11.39 -1.52 -8.21
N ALA A 251 12.63 -1.80 -8.59
CA ALA A 251 12.91 -2.63 -9.76
C ALA A 251 12.27 -4.02 -9.64
N GLY A 252 12.42 -4.66 -8.47
CA GLY A 252 11.80 -5.95 -8.18
C GLY A 252 10.27 -5.91 -8.26
N VAL A 253 9.64 -4.89 -7.68
CA VAL A 253 8.18 -4.70 -7.73
C VAL A 253 7.70 -4.48 -9.16
N VAL A 254 8.36 -3.63 -9.95
CA VAL A 254 7.98 -3.38 -11.36
C VAL A 254 8.07 -4.67 -12.18
N VAL A 255 9.11 -5.48 -11.96
CA VAL A 255 9.25 -6.78 -12.63
C VAL A 255 8.14 -7.74 -12.19
N LEU A 256 7.90 -7.87 -10.88
CA LEU A 256 6.87 -8.77 -10.34
C LEU A 256 5.47 -8.36 -10.74
N ALA A 257 5.17 -7.07 -10.78
CA ALA A 257 3.88 -6.55 -11.18
C ALA A 257 3.53 -6.89 -12.64
N ARG A 258 4.55 -7.08 -13.48
CA ARG A 258 4.41 -7.56 -14.88
C ARG A 258 4.47 -9.08 -14.99
N SER A 259 4.63 -9.79 -13.88
CA SER A 259 4.72 -11.24 -13.87
C SER A 259 3.37 -11.88 -14.20
N PRO A 260 3.34 -12.91 -15.07
CA PRO A 260 2.16 -13.75 -15.24
C PRO A 260 1.67 -14.40 -13.93
N ALA A 261 2.54 -14.52 -12.91
CA ALA A 261 2.15 -15.02 -11.59
C ALA A 261 1.18 -14.09 -10.84
N GLN A 262 1.17 -12.79 -11.18
CA GLN A 262 0.20 -11.82 -10.66
C GLN A 262 -1.10 -11.82 -11.47
N ALA A 263 -1.09 -12.42 -12.67
CA ALA A 263 -2.30 -12.56 -13.46
C ALA A 263 -3.18 -13.66 -12.84
N PRO A 264 -4.52 -13.48 -12.85
CA PRO A 264 -5.41 -14.53 -12.40
C PRO A 264 -5.13 -15.83 -13.21
N PRO A 265 -4.87 -17.00 -12.57
CA PRO A 265 -4.70 -18.27 -13.27
C PRO A 265 -5.84 -18.57 -14.24
N LYS A 266 -5.52 -19.01 -15.47
CA LYS A 266 -6.51 -19.34 -16.51
C LYS A 266 -7.48 -20.42 -15.98
N PRO A 267 -8.79 -20.35 -16.26
CA PRO A 267 -9.72 -21.39 -15.85
C PRO A 267 -9.30 -22.73 -16.47
N ARG A 268 -9.21 -23.78 -15.64
CA ARG A 268 -9.03 -25.15 -16.11
C ARG A 268 -10.19 -25.45 -17.07
N ARG A 269 -9.89 -25.69 -18.35
CA ARG A 269 -10.87 -26.29 -19.26
C ARG A 269 -11.15 -27.69 -18.72
N VAL A 270 -12.29 -27.85 -18.07
CA VAL A 270 -12.85 -29.18 -17.80
C VAL A 270 -13.18 -29.73 -19.20
N ARG A 271 -12.40 -30.73 -19.63
CA ARG A 271 -12.74 -31.56 -20.79
C ARG A 271 -13.73 -32.62 -20.34
#